data_AF-A0A2G5ZFW7-F1
#
_entry.id   AF-A0A2G5ZFW7-F1
#
_cell.length_a   1.000
_cell.length_b   1.000
_cell.length_c   1.000
_cell.angle_alpha   90.00
_cell.angle_beta   90.00
_cell.angle_gamma   90.00
#
_symmetry.space_group_name_H-M   'P 1'
#
loop_
_entity.id
_entity.type
_entity.pdbx_description
1 polymer ?
#
loop_
_entity_poly.entity_id
_entity_poly.type
_entity_poly.pdbx_seq_one_letter_code
_entity_poly.pdbx_strand_id
1 'polypeptide(L)'
;MKKVFEAIYEGHRIQVENRWFSGEKLYVDGELQDENLGVAFRGTLNGRIRNKGNGSKSIKVALGGFFSVHCKVFVDNILVPSYPIKTMQL
;
A
#
# COMPACT_ATOMS: atom_id res chain seq x y z
N MET A 1 -4.07 12.59 -10.52
CA MET A 1 -5.16 11.87 -9.85
C MET A 1 -4.57 10.96 -8.77
N LYS A 2 -5.06 11.04 -7.54
CA LYS A 2 -4.66 10.15 -6.44
C LYS A 2 -5.58 8.94 -6.44
N LYS A 3 -5.01 7.73 -6.42
CA LYS A 3 -5.72 6.50 -6.09
C LYS A 3 -5.24 6.02 -4.75
N VAL A 4 -6.18 5.56 -3.92
CA VAL A 4 -5.87 4.98 -2.62
C VAL A 4 -6.48 3.60 -2.56
N PHE A 5 -5.69 2.66 -2.07
CA PHE A 5 -6.11 1.30 -1.79
C PHE A 5 -5.94 1.04 -0.31
N GLU A 6 -6.85 0.26 0.26
CA GLU A 6 -6.82 -0.12 1.66
C GLU A 6 -6.95 -1.63 1.81
N ALA A 7 -6.22 -2.18 2.76
CA ALA A 7 -6.35 -3.54 3.25
C ALA A 7 -6.36 -3.51 4.79
N ILE A 8 -7.22 -4.34 5.39
CA ILE A 8 -7.25 -4.55 6.83
C ILE A 8 -6.69 -5.95 7.10
N TYR A 9 -5.68 -6.04 7.96
CA TYR A 9 -5.07 -7.31 8.33
C TYR A 9 -4.79 -7.33 9.84
N GLU A 10 -5.37 -8.30 10.55
CA GLU A 10 -5.23 -8.43 12.03
C GLU A 10 -5.55 -7.12 12.80
N GLY A 11 -6.48 -6.31 12.29
CA GLY A 11 -6.86 -5.02 12.89
C GLY A 11 -5.95 -3.84 12.53
N HIS A 12 -4.85 -4.08 11.80
CA HIS A 12 -3.97 -3.04 11.28
C HIS A 12 -4.46 -2.54 9.92
N ARG A 13 -4.36 -1.23 9.73
CA ARG A 13 -4.78 -0.55 8.50
C ARG A 13 -3.58 -0.35 7.59
N ILE A 14 -3.57 -1.03 6.46
CA ILE A 14 -2.55 -0.89 5.41
C ILE A 14 -3.12 -0.01 4.30
N GLN A 15 -2.56 1.18 4.13
CA GLN A 15 -3.00 2.14 3.12
C GLN A 15 -1.90 2.34 2.07
N VAL A 16 -2.27 2.20 0.81
CA VAL A 16 -1.37 2.43 -0.34
C VAL A 16 -1.89 3.60 -1.14
N GLU A 17 -1.05 4.59 -1.36
CA GLU A 17 -1.35 5.71 -2.26
C GLU A 17 -0.54 5.56 -3.54
N ASN A 18 -1.20 5.74 -4.68
CA ASN A 18 -0.55 5.93 -5.97
C ASN A 18 -0.96 7.30 -6.51
N ARG A 19 0.03 8.18 -6.64
CA ARG A 19 -0.12 9.54 -7.16
C ARG A 19 0.80 9.63 -8.38
N TRP A 20 0.29 9.28 -9.55
CA TRP A 20 1.01 9.18 -10.85
C TRP A 20 2.32 10.00 -11.00
N PHE A 21 2.32 11.29 -10.64
CA PHE A 21 3.49 12.17 -10.75
C PHE A 21 4.27 12.41 -9.46
N SER A 22 3.63 12.22 -8.30
CA SER A 22 4.27 12.42 -7.00
C SER A 22 4.57 11.09 -6.29
N GLY A 23 4.66 10.01 -7.05
CA GLY A 23 5.06 8.70 -6.54
C GLY A 23 3.98 7.91 -5.80
N GLU A 24 4.46 6.99 -4.99
CA GLU A 24 3.69 5.96 -4.33
C GLU A 24 4.08 5.92 -2.86
N LYS A 25 3.13 5.66 -1.97
CA LYS A 25 3.39 5.64 -0.53
C LYS A 25 2.66 4.47 0.13
N LEU A 26 3.34 3.84 1.08
CA LEU A 26 2.79 2.80 1.95
C LEU A 26 2.70 3.34 3.37
N TYR A 27 1.50 3.26 3.94
CA TYR A 27 1.23 3.59 5.34
C TYR A 27 0.71 2.36 6.08
N VAL A 28 1.12 2.20 7.34
CA VAL A 28 0.55 1.23 8.28
C VAL A 28 0.11 1.99 9.52
N ASP A 29 -1.17 1.90 9.85
CA ASP A 29 -1.79 2.65 10.96
C ASP A 29 -1.54 4.17 10.91
N GLY A 30 -1.42 4.71 9.68
CA GLY A 30 -1.14 6.12 9.44
C GLY A 30 0.34 6.50 9.42
N GLU A 31 1.25 5.60 9.79
CA GLU A 31 2.69 5.84 9.72
C GLU A 31 3.24 5.49 8.32
N LEU A 32 3.98 6.43 7.70
CA LEU A 32 4.66 6.19 6.42
C LEU A 32 5.79 5.18 6.65
N GLN A 33 5.78 4.09 5.90
CA GLN A 33 6.80 3.05 6.00
C GLN A 33 7.70 2.96 4.76
N ASP A 34 7.19 3.32 3.58
CA ASP A 34 7.97 3.29 2.34
C ASP A 34 7.36 4.21 1.27
N GLU A 35 8.18 4.66 0.33
CA GLU A 35 7.76 5.45 -0.81
C GLU A 35 8.64 5.27 -2.05
N ASN A 36 8.00 5.28 -3.22
CA ASN A 36 8.69 5.51 -4.49
C ASN A 36 8.44 6.95 -4.92
N LEU A 37 9.49 7.66 -5.36
CA LEU A 37 9.37 9.03 -5.84
C LEU A 37 9.22 9.08 -7.37
N GLY A 38 8.48 10.09 -7.87
CA GLY A 38 8.34 10.35 -9.30
C GLY A 38 7.36 9.42 -10.02
N VAL A 39 7.62 9.17 -11.31
CA VAL A 39 6.73 8.38 -12.17
C VAL A 39 7.24 6.94 -12.24
N ALA A 40 6.43 6.00 -11.75
CA ALA A 40 6.71 4.57 -11.85
C ALA A 40 5.54 3.85 -12.57
N PHE A 41 5.83 3.12 -13.64
CA PHE A 41 4.85 2.24 -14.30
C PHE A 41 4.66 0.92 -13.54
N ARG A 42 5.67 0.53 -12.77
CA ARG A 42 5.67 -0.58 -11.84
C ARG A 42 6.40 -0.14 -10.58
N GLY A 43 5.81 -0.41 -9.43
CA GLY A 43 6.33 -0.03 -8.13
C GLY A 43 6.29 -1.20 -7.18
N THR A 44 7.25 -1.25 -6.27
CA THR A 44 7.18 -2.11 -5.08
C THR A 44 7.37 -1.24 -3.85
N LEU A 45 6.57 -1.50 -2.82
CA LEU A 45 6.72 -0.88 -1.50
C LEU A 45 6.83 -1.99 -0.46
N ASN A 46 7.61 -1.78 0.58
CA ASN A 46 7.85 -2.75 1.64
C ASN A 46 7.55 -2.15 3.01
N GLY A 47 6.93 -2.92 3.89
CA GLY A 47 6.58 -2.47 5.22
C GLY A 47 6.57 -3.61 6.22
N ARG A 48 6.19 -3.31 7.45
CA ARG A 48 6.00 -4.29 8.52
C ARG A 48 4.83 -3.91 9.41
N ILE A 49 4.04 -4.90 9.79
CA ILE A 49 3.09 -4.80 10.90
C ILE A 49 3.83 -5.14 12.19
N ARG A 50 3.64 -4.31 13.23
CA ARG A 50 4.19 -4.53 14.57
C ARG A 50 3.03 -4.83 15.53
N ASN A 51 2.95 -6.08 15.99
CA ASN A 51 2.00 -6.46 17.03
C ASN A 51 2.59 -6.12 18.41
N LYS A 52 1.76 -6.05 19.46
CA LYS A 52 2.20 -5.79 20.85
C LYS A 52 3.12 -6.89 21.45
N GLY A 53 3.44 -7.94 20.70
CA GLY A 53 4.41 -8.97 21.05
C GLY A 53 5.59 -9.02 20.05
N ASN A 54 6.55 -9.91 20.26
CA ASN A 54 7.77 -10.01 19.42
C ASN A 54 7.54 -10.44 17.96
N GLY A 55 6.29 -10.59 17.52
CA GLY A 55 5.95 -10.93 16.15
C GLY A 55 5.84 -9.68 15.27
N SER A 56 6.62 -9.64 14.19
CA SER A 56 6.42 -8.69 13.09
C SER A 56 6.08 -9.43 11.81
N LYS A 57 5.15 -8.91 11.03
CA LYS A 57 4.80 -9.46 9.72
C LYS A 57 5.28 -8.54 8.62
N SER A 58 5.88 -9.10 7.59
CA SER A 58 6.37 -8.35 6.43
C SER A 58 5.21 -7.97 5.52
N ILE A 59 5.22 -6.75 5.01
CA ILE A 59 4.30 -6.29 3.96
C ILE A 59 5.12 -6.10 2.69
N LYS A 60 4.59 -6.58 1.57
CA LYS A 60 5.03 -6.21 0.23
C LYS A 60 3.83 -5.73 -0.56
N VAL A 61 3.97 -4.60 -1.24
CA VAL A 61 2.98 -4.09 -2.18
C VAL A 61 3.56 -4.11 -3.58
N ALA A 62 2.79 -4.61 -4.53
CA ALA A 62 3.11 -4.51 -5.95
C ALA A 62 2.08 -3.59 -6.63
N LEU A 63 2.58 -2.53 -7.24
CA LEU A 63 1.82 -1.53 -8.00
C LEU A 63 2.17 -1.63 -9.48
N GLY A 64 1.18 -1.47 -10.35
CA GLY A 64 1.40 -1.36 -11.79
C GLY A 64 0.16 -1.69 -12.61
N GLY A 65 0.32 -1.64 -13.93
CA GLY A 65 -0.75 -1.89 -14.89
C GLY A 65 -0.81 -0.82 -15.97
N PHE A 66 -1.27 -1.20 -17.16
CA PHE A 66 -1.22 -0.34 -18.35
C PHE A 66 -2.52 0.47 -18.53
N PHE A 67 -3.68 -0.19 -18.44
CA PHE A 67 -4.99 0.46 -18.58
C PHE A 67 -5.63 0.85 -17.24
N SER A 68 -5.26 0.14 -16.16
CA SER A 68 -5.71 0.41 -14.80
C SER A 68 -4.58 0.17 -13.81
N VAL A 69 -4.50 1.00 -12.77
CA VAL A 69 -3.59 0.77 -11.63
C VAL A 69 -4.11 -0.42 -10.84
N HIS A 70 -3.34 -1.50 -10.80
CA HIS A 70 -3.52 -2.61 -9.88
C HIS A 70 -2.64 -2.40 -8.64
N CYS A 71 -3.17 -2.76 -7.49
CA CYS A 71 -2.46 -2.77 -6.21
C CYS A 71 -2.67 -4.15 -5.58
N LYS A 72 -1.59 -4.90 -5.41
CA LYS A 72 -1.60 -6.18 -4.68
C LYS A 72 -0.81 -6.02 -3.39
N VAL A 73 -1.44 -6.37 -2.27
CA VAL A 73 -0.82 -6.34 -0.96
C VAL A 73 -0.55 -7.77 -0.52
N PHE A 74 0.65 -8.06 -0.05
CA PHE A 74 1.06 -9.34 0.49
C PHE A 74 1.50 -9.15 1.94
N VAL A 75 1.04 -10.03 2.84
CA VAL A 75 1.53 -10.11 4.22
C VAL A 75 2.19 -11.47 4.40
N ASP A 76 3.47 -11.49 4.77
CA ASP A 76 4.29 -12.72 4.82
C ASP A 76 4.16 -13.58 3.55
N ASN A 77 4.18 -12.91 2.39
CA ASN A 77 4.02 -13.50 1.05
C ASN A 77 2.63 -14.07 0.73
N ILE A 78 1.62 -13.86 1.59
CA ILE A 78 0.22 -14.23 1.32
C ILE A 78 -0.53 -13.01 0.79
N LEU A 79 -1.18 -13.16 -0.37
CA LEU A 79 -2.02 -12.10 -0.93
C LEU A 79 -3.20 -11.80 0.00
N VAL A 80 -3.37 -10.53 0.36
CA VAL A 80 -4.51 -10.07 1.15
C VAL A 80 -5.46 -9.21 0.30
N PRO A 81 -6.78 -9.27 0.54
CA PRO A 81 -7.73 -8.42 -0.16
C PRO A 81 -7.43 -6.95 0.07
N SER A 82 -7.44 -6.18 -1.01
CA SER A 82 -7.36 -4.72 -0.97
C SER A 82 -8.45 -4.12 -1.86
N TYR A 83 -8.96 -2.95 -1.47
CA TYR A 83 -10.02 -2.27 -2.20
C TYR A 83 -9.67 -0.80 -2.47
N PRO A 84 -10.02 -0.26 -3.64
CA PRO A 84 -9.90 1.16 -3.89
C PRO A 84 -10.91 1.93 -3.04
N ILE A 85 -10.46 3.00 -2.38
CA ILE A 85 -11.34 3.92 -1.66
C ILE A 85 -11.53 5.21 -2.46
N LYS A 86 -12.77 5.70 -2.52
CA LYS A 86 -13.05 7.03 -3.06
C LYS A 86 -12.52 8.07 -2.09
N THR A 87 -11.44 8.74 -2.44
CA THR A 87 -11.00 9.93 -1.71
C THR A 87 -11.89 11.09 -2.13
N MET A 88 -12.61 11.71 -1.20
CA MET A 88 -13.23 13.01 -1.46
C MET A 88 -12.10 14.01 -1.71
N GLN A 89 -12.12 14.66 -2.88
CA GLN A 89 -11.26 15.81 -3.14
C GLN A 89 -11.89 16.99 -2.39
N LEU A 90 -11.26 17.40 -1.29
CA LEU A 90 -11.50 18.71 -0.69
C LEU A 90 -10.81 19.79 -1.55
#